data_AF-X1VP01-F1
#
_entry.id   AF-X1VP01-F1
#
_cell.length_a   1.000
_cell.length_b   1.000
_cell.length_c   1.000
_cell.angle_alpha   90.00
_cell.angle_beta   90.00
_cell.angle_gamma   90.00
#
_symmetry.space_group_name_H-M   'P 1'
#
loop_
_entity.id
_entity.type
_entity.pdbx_description
1 polymer ?
#
loop_
_entity_poly.entity_id
_entity_poly.type
_entity_poly.pdbx_seq_one_letter_code
_entity_poly.pdbx_strand_id
1 'polypeptide(L)'
;MNAKDMSEVKDSSQEPRISEPPKTLKEFLVYLGPAFIFTAAQIGGGELITVPLLGAYFGMRGLFLVPLIAFIKIFGQYYLVQYGVVRGKTFLETSWDKKWLRWMFFCLMGGCIFHSMLLAGLLGQTAGTINFLIPVSI
;
A
#
# COMPACT_ATOMS: atom_id res chain seq x y z
N MET A 1 32.07 15.06 -38.07
CA MET A 1 30.90 14.74 -37.24
C MET A 1 30.84 13.23 -37.07
N ASN A 2 31.24 12.72 -35.90
CA ASN A 2 31.41 11.28 -35.63
C ASN A 2 30.51 10.88 -34.45
N ALA A 3 29.86 9.72 -34.56
CA ALA A 3 28.84 9.18 -33.66
C ALA A 3 29.41 8.62 -32.35
N LYS A 4 30.29 9.37 -31.68
CA LYS A 4 30.94 9.00 -30.41
C LYS A 4 30.56 9.88 -29.22
N ASP A 5 29.64 10.83 -29.41
CA ASP A 5 29.19 11.79 -28.39
C ASP A 5 27.88 11.38 -27.68
N MET A 6 27.49 10.10 -27.75
CA MET A 6 26.26 9.59 -27.15
C MET A 6 26.53 8.49 -26.11
N SER A 7 27.65 8.57 -25.39
CA SER A 7 27.97 7.64 -24.31
C SER A 7 28.57 8.37 -23.11
N GLU A 8 27.81 9.30 -22.54
CA GLU A 8 28.03 9.73 -21.15
C GLU A 8 26.72 10.31 -20.59
N VAL A 9 25.67 9.48 -20.52
CA VAL A 9 24.62 9.70 -19.51
C VAL A 9 25.27 9.37 -18.18
N LYS A 10 25.89 10.40 -17.61
CA LYS A 10 26.52 10.43 -16.30
C LYS A 10 25.49 9.91 -15.30
N ASP A 11 25.66 8.66 -14.89
CA ASP A 11 24.92 8.02 -13.81
C ASP A 11 25.02 8.95 -12.61
N SER A 12 23.92 9.64 -12.32
CA SER A 12 23.82 10.51 -11.17
C SER A 12 23.97 9.60 -9.96
N SER A 13 25.17 9.58 -9.41
CA SER A 13 25.45 9.14 -8.06
C SER A 13 24.49 9.89 -7.14
N GLN A 14 23.32 9.30 -6.92
CA GLN A 14 22.36 9.82 -5.98
C GLN A 14 23.01 9.64 -4.62
N GLU A 15 23.56 10.73 -4.08
CA GLU A 15 23.91 10.78 -2.68
C GLU A 15 22.71 10.27 -1.87
N PRO A 16 22.92 9.39 -0.89
CA PRO A 16 21.82 8.84 -0.11
C PRO A 16 21.03 10.04 0.42
N ARG A 17 19.74 10.10 0.07
CA ARG A 17 18.81 11.12 0.54
C ARG A 17 18.56 10.88 2.02
N ILE A 18 19.56 11.18 2.85
CA ILE A 18 19.48 11.12 4.30
C ILE A 18 18.72 12.37 4.72
N SER A 19 17.38 12.29 4.70
CA SER A 19 16.55 13.32 5.31
C SER A 19 16.70 13.23 6.83
N GLU A 20 16.96 14.37 7.47
CA GLU A 20 16.92 14.45 8.93
C GLU A 20 15.52 14.09 9.44
N PRO A 21 15.41 13.36 10.57
CA PRO A 21 14.12 13.04 11.14
C PRO A 21 13.38 14.35 11.51
N PRO A 22 12.06 14.43 11.29
CA PRO A 22 11.28 15.60 11.66
C PRO A 22 11.42 15.86 13.16
N LYS A 23 11.80 17.08 13.54
CA LYS A 23 12.03 17.47 14.95
C LYS A 23 10.79 18.10 15.56
N THR A 24 9.83 18.51 14.72
CA THR A 24 8.58 19.15 15.14
C THR A 24 7.36 18.37 14.68
N LEU A 25 6.24 18.49 15.42
CA LEU A 25 4.98 17.87 15.04
C LEU A 25 4.48 18.35 13.67
N LYS A 26 4.74 19.61 13.32
CA LYS A 26 4.35 20.17 12.01
C LYS A 26 5.09 19.48 10.86
N GLU A 27 6.40 19.28 11.01
CA GLU A 27 7.19 18.54 10.02
C GLU A 27 6.72 17.08 9.94
N PHE A 28 6.43 16.44 11.07
CA PHE A 28 5.90 15.08 11.09
C PHE A 28 4.62 14.94 10.26
N LEU A 29 3.68 15.90 10.36
CA LEU A 29 2.46 15.90 9.54
C LEU A 29 2.75 15.96 8.03
N VAL A 30 3.81 16.66 7.60
CA VAL A 30 4.21 16.72 6.18
C VAL A 30 4.67 15.34 5.69
N TYR A 31 5.36 14.56 6.52
CA TYR A 31 5.80 13.21 6.18
C TYR A 31 4.69 12.15 6.29
N LEU A 32 3.50 12.49 6.79
CA LEU A 32 2.40 11.54 7.00
C LEU A 32 1.60 11.23 5.73
N GLY A 33 1.78 12.01 4.65
CA GLY A 33 1.05 11.85 3.38
C GLY A 33 1.08 10.41 2.82
N PRO A 34 2.26 9.78 2.65
CA PRO A 34 2.36 8.40 2.18
C PRO A 34 1.68 7.39 3.12
N ALA A 35 1.78 7.61 4.43
CA ALA A 35 1.13 6.75 5.41
C ALA A 35 -0.39 6.82 5.31
N PHE A 36 -0.96 8.01 5.13
CA PHE A 36 -2.40 8.17 4.94
C PHE A 36 -2.91 7.49 3.68
N ILE A 37 -2.24 7.67 2.54
CA ILE A 37 -2.60 6.99 1.28
C ILE A 37 -2.61 5.47 1.48
N PHE A 38 -1.59 4.95 2.16
CA PHE A 38 -1.48 3.52 2.42
C PHE A 38 -2.60 2.99 3.33
N THR A 39 -2.93 3.71 4.41
CA THR A 39 -4.05 3.34 5.29
C THR A 39 -5.41 3.41 4.60
N ALA A 40 -5.63 4.42 3.75
CA ALA A 40 -6.86 4.59 2.99
C ALA A 40 -7.04 3.49 1.95
N ALA A 41 -5.95 3.07 1.29
CA ALA A 41 -5.98 1.98 0.30
C ALA A 41 -6.23 0.59 0.92
N GLN A 42 -5.98 0.43 2.22
CA GLN A 42 -6.15 -0.86 2.90
C GLN A 42 -7.62 -1.21 3.14
N ILE A 43 -8.48 -0.19 3.32
CA ILE A 43 -9.91 -0.35 3.59
C ILE A 43 -10.65 -0.30 2.25
N GLY A 44 -11.00 -1.49 1.74
CA GLY A 44 -11.82 -1.61 0.55
C GLY A 44 -13.31 -1.60 0.87
N GLY A 45 -14.14 -1.36 -0.13
CA GLY A 45 -15.60 -1.43 0.04
C GLY A 45 -16.08 -2.82 0.53
N GLY A 46 -15.37 -3.90 0.22
CA GLY A 46 -15.75 -5.24 0.69
C GLY A 46 -15.78 -5.35 2.23
N GLU A 47 -14.92 -4.62 2.93
CA GLU A 47 -14.92 -4.55 4.39
C GLU A 47 -16.13 -3.76 4.90
N LEU A 48 -16.60 -2.75 4.17
CA LEU A 48 -17.77 -1.95 4.54
C LEU A 48 -19.06 -2.80 4.61
N ILE A 49 -19.16 -3.86 3.81
CA ILE A 49 -20.31 -4.79 3.83
C ILE A 49 -20.05 -5.95 4.80
N THR A 50 -18.83 -6.50 4.78
CA THR A 50 -18.51 -7.73 5.52
C THR A 50 -18.36 -7.49 7.02
N VAL A 51 -17.83 -6.34 7.45
CA VAL A 51 -17.63 -6.04 8.87
C VAL A 51 -18.97 -5.89 9.60
N PRO A 52 -19.97 -5.11 9.11
CA PRO A 52 -21.29 -5.08 9.72
C PRO A 52 -22.01 -6.43 9.67
N LEU A 53 -21.85 -7.19 8.58
CA LEU A 53 -22.40 -8.55 8.46
C LEU A 53 -21.83 -9.48 9.55
N LEU A 54 -20.51 -9.47 9.73
CA LEU A 54 -19.85 -10.25 10.78
C LEU A 54 -20.26 -9.77 12.18
N GLY A 55 -20.46 -8.46 12.35
CA GLY A 55 -21.04 -7.87 13.55
C GLY A 55 -22.48 -8.33 13.81
N ALA A 56 -23.30 -8.53 12.78
CA ALA A 56 -24.64 -9.09 12.91
C ALA A 56 -24.61 -10.57 13.33
N TYR A 57 -23.67 -11.36 12.80
CA TYR A 57 -23.54 -12.78 13.14
C TYR A 57 -22.90 -13.04 14.50
N PHE A 58 -21.84 -12.30 14.86
CA PHE A 58 -21.05 -12.53 16.08
C PHE A 58 -21.35 -11.52 17.20
N GLY A 59 -22.18 -10.51 16.93
CA GLY A 59 -22.42 -9.40 17.86
C GLY A 59 -21.13 -8.69 18.23
N MET A 60 -21.06 -8.23 19.48
CA MET A 60 -19.88 -7.54 20.04
C MET A 60 -18.70 -8.47 20.37
N ARG A 61 -18.89 -9.79 20.31
CA ARG A 61 -17.82 -10.75 20.61
C ARG A 61 -16.69 -10.68 19.59
N GLY A 62 -16.95 -10.26 18.36
CA GLY A 62 -15.92 -10.12 17.32
C GLY A 62 -15.05 -8.88 17.48
N LEU A 63 -15.43 -7.91 18.33
CA LEU A 63 -14.78 -6.61 18.37
C LEU A 63 -13.30 -6.68 18.79
N PHE A 64 -12.93 -7.63 19.67
CA PHE A 64 -11.55 -7.79 20.10
C PHE A 64 -10.59 -8.21 18.97
N LEU A 65 -11.11 -8.80 17.88
CA LEU A 65 -10.30 -9.17 16.72
C LEU A 65 -9.77 -7.94 15.98
N VAL A 66 -10.51 -6.83 15.98
CA VAL A 66 -10.13 -5.60 15.25
C VAL A 66 -8.80 -5.03 15.73
N PRO A 67 -8.61 -4.69 17.03
CA PRO A 67 -7.32 -4.18 17.50
C PRO A 67 -6.22 -5.24 17.43
N LEU A 68 -6.56 -6.53 17.62
CA LEU A 68 -5.58 -7.62 17.52
C LEU A 68 -5.00 -7.73 16.10
N ILE A 69 -5.85 -7.74 15.07
CA ILE A 69 -5.43 -7.80 13.67
C ILE A 69 -4.66 -6.53 13.28
N ALA A 70 -5.15 -5.36 13.69
CA ALA A 70 -4.48 -4.09 13.42
C ALA A 70 -3.07 -4.07 14.01
N PHE A 71 -2.91 -4.54 15.26
CA PHE A 71 -1.62 -4.62 15.92
C PHE A 71 -0.63 -5.53 15.17
N ILE A 72 -1.07 -6.73 14.77
CA ILE A 72 -0.24 -7.67 14.02
C ILE A 72 0.17 -7.08 12.66
N LYS A 73 -0.77 -6.42 11.96
CA LYS A 73 -0.53 -5.83 10.63
C LYS A 73 0.55 -4.73 10.66
N ILE A 74 0.59 -3.92 11.72
CA ILE A 74 1.55 -2.81 11.84
C ILE A 74 3.00 -3.30 11.75
N PHE A 75 3.34 -4.44 12.37
CA PHE A 75 4.71 -4.97 12.30
C PHE A 75 5.13 -5.31 10.88
N GLY A 76 4.27 -6.00 10.13
CA GLY A 76 4.57 -6.36 8.74
C GLY A 76 4.80 -5.11 7.87
N GLN A 77 3.92 -4.12 8.01
CA GLN A 77 4.02 -2.85 7.27
C GLN A 77 5.28 -2.08 7.67
N TYR A 78 5.60 -2.03 8.97
CA TYR A 78 6.79 -1.37 9.49
C TYR A 78 8.07 -1.94 8.87
N TYR A 79 8.25 -3.25 8.86
CA TYR A 79 9.46 -3.86 8.28
C TYR A 79 9.56 -3.65 6.77
N LEU A 80 8.44 -3.74 6.04
CA LEU A 80 8.43 -3.50 4.60
C LEU A 80 8.78 -2.05 4.24
N VAL A 81 8.21 -1.09 4.98
CA VAL A 81 8.49 0.34 4.79
C VAL A 81 9.93 0.67 5.21
N GLN A 82 10.37 0.19 6.38
CA GLN A 82 11.72 0.40 6.87
C GLN A 82 12.77 -0.17 5.90
N TYR A 83 12.51 -1.35 5.33
CA TYR A 83 13.37 -1.93 4.31
C TYR A 83 13.48 -1.04 3.07
N GLY A 84 12.34 -0.52 2.58
CA GLY A 84 12.30 0.37 1.42
C GLY A 84 13.01 1.69 1.64
N VAL A 85 12.82 2.31 2.81
CA VAL A 85 13.45 3.59 3.17
C VAL A 85 14.96 3.44 3.34
N VAL A 86 15.44 2.38 4.01
CA VAL A 86 16.88 2.21 4.29
C VAL A 86 17.66 1.80 3.05
N ARG A 87 17.09 0.95 2.19
CA ARG A 87 17.82 0.39 1.03
C ARG A 87 17.55 1.10 -0.29
N GLY A 88 16.58 2.01 -0.33
CA GLY A 88 16.18 2.70 -1.57
C GLY A 88 15.63 1.76 -2.65
N LYS A 89 15.32 0.51 -2.29
CA LYS A 89 14.83 -0.53 -3.21
C LYS A 89 13.49 -1.06 -2.73
N THR A 90 12.59 -1.32 -3.67
CA THR A 90 11.32 -1.97 -3.31
C THR A 90 11.54 -3.42 -2.90
N PHE A 91 10.64 -3.95 -2.07
CA PHE A 91 10.68 -5.34 -1.65
C PHE A 91 10.54 -6.32 -2.82
N LEU A 92 9.77 -5.92 -3.85
CA LEU A 92 9.63 -6.65 -5.12
C LEU A 92 10.96 -6.76 -5.87
N GLU A 93 11.69 -5.65 -6.02
CA GLU A 93 12.97 -5.62 -6.71
C GLU A 93 14.02 -6.50 -6.00
N THR A 94 14.07 -6.42 -4.67
CA THR A 94 14.93 -7.31 -3.87
C THR A 94 14.59 -8.79 -4.05
N SER A 95 13.29 -9.10 -4.17
CA SER A 95 12.82 -10.49 -4.33
C SER A 95 13.22 -11.08 -5.68
N TRP A 96 13.42 -10.23 -6.69
CA TRP A 96 13.88 -10.65 -8.01
C TRP A 96 15.41 -10.84 -8.08
N ASP A 97 16.18 -9.92 -7.48
CA ASP A 97 17.66 -9.95 -7.49
C ASP A 97 18.23 -11.26 -6.91
N LYS A 98 17.55 -11.85 -5.91
CA LYS A 98 18.00 -13.08 -5.24
C LYS A 98 17.25 -14.29 -5.78
N LYS A 99 17.98 -15.21 -6.44
CA LYS A 99 17.41 -16.44 -7.05
C LYS A 99 16.54 -17.27 -6.09
N TRP A 100 16.91 -17.37 -4.81
CA TRP A 100 16.12 -18.13 -3.82
C TRP A 100 14.81 -17.42 -3.42
N LEU A 101 14.73 -16.08 -3.53
CA LEU A 101 13.53 -15.31 -3.22
C LEU A 101 12.58 -15.11 -4.42
N ARG A 102 12.91 -15.63 -5.61
CA ARG A 102 12.02 -15.55 -6.79
C ARG A 102 10.65 -16.15 -6.54
N TRP A 103 10.53 -17.18 -5.69
CA TRP A 103 9.22 -17.72 -5.33
C TRP A 103 8.36 -16.67 -4.60
N MET A 104 8.96 -15.90 -3.70
CA MET A 104 8.29 -14.80 -3.00
C MET A 104 7.87 -13.70 -3.97
N PHE A 105 8.66 -13.41 -5.01
CA PHE A 105 8.26 -12.48 -6.07
C PHE A 105 6.95 -12.90 -6.74
N PHE A 106 6.82 -14.18 -7.13
CA PHE A 106 5.57 -14.68 -7.69
C PHE A 106 4.41 -14.62 -6.69
N CYS A 107 4.67 -14.90 -5.42
CA CYS A 107 3.67 -14.77 -4.35
C CYS A 107 3.19 -13.31 -4.18
N LEU A 108 4.11 -12.34 -4.20
CA LEU A 108 3.81 -10.92 -4.12
C LEU A 108 3.05 -10.43 -5.36
N MET A 109 3.46 -10.85 -6.55
CA MET A 109 2.74 -10.57 -7.79
C MET A 109 1.32 -11.13 -7.78
N GLY A 110 1.15 -12.37 -7.29
CA GLY A 110 -0.16 -12.95 -7.04
C GLY A 110 -0.98 -12.10 -6.06
N GLY A 111 -0.36 -11.67 -4.96
CA GLY A 111 -0.95 -10.74 -4.00
C GLY A 111 -1.41 -9.42 -4.64
N CYS A 112 -0.62 -8.84 -5.54
CA CYS A 112 -1.02 -7.64 -6.30
C CYS A 112 -2.25 -7.89 -7.18
N ILE A 113 -2.35 -9.07 -7.80
CA ILE A 113 -3.53 -9.45 -8.59
C ILE A 113 -4.76 -9.57 -7.68
N PHE A 114 -4.66 -10.24 -6.54
CA PHE A 114 -5.75 -10.28 -5.56
C PHE A 114 -6.12 -8.89 -5.07
N HIS A 115 -5.14 -8.05 -4.80
CA HIS A 115 -5.37 -6.66 -4.39
C HIS A 115 -6.13 -5.87 -5.46
N SER A 116 -5.82 -6.08 -6.75
CA SER A 116 -6.58 -5.44 -7.84
C SER A 116 -8.06 -5.86 -7.87
N MET A 117 -8.39 -7.07 -7.40
CA MET A 117 -9.78 -7.52 -7.27
C MET A 117 -10.56 -6.73 -6.20
N LEU A 118 -9.87 -6.28 -5.13
CA LEU A 118 -10.49 -5.40 -4.12
C LEU A 118 -10.85 -4.03 -4.71
N LEU A 119 -10.05 -3.53 -5.66
CA LEU A 119 -10.31 -2.25 -6.34
C LEU A 119 -11.63 -2.28 -7.12
N ALA A 120 -11.96 -3.41 -7.76
CA ALA A 120 -13.23 -3.59 -8.44
C ALA A 120 -14.43 -3.47 -7.49
N GLY A 121 -14.32 -4.05 -6.29
CA GLY A 121 -15.35 -3.94 -5.25
C GLY A 121 -15.57 -2.51 -4.76
N LEU A 122 -14.50 -1.72 -4.65
CA LEU A 122 -14.58 -0.30 -4.30
C LEU A 122 -15.28 0.50 -5.41
N LEU A 123 -14.90 0.28 -6.67
CA LEU A 123 -15.52 0.96 -7.83
C LEU A 123 -17.02 0.67 -7.92
N GLY A 124 -17.43 -0.58 -7.73
CA GLY A 124 -18.85 -0.96 -7.74
C GLY A 124 -19.67 -0.27 -6.65
N GLN A 125 -19.11 -0.13 -5.44
CA GLN A 125 -19.79 0.55 -4.34
C GLN A 125 -19.85 2.06 -4.51
N THR A 126 -18.79 2.67 -5.03
CA THR A 126 -18.81 4.08 -5.40
C THR A 126 -19.89 4.35 -6.44
N ALA A 127 -19.99 3.51 -7.48
CA ALA A 127 -21.03 3.61 -8.49
C ALA A 127 -22.44 3.44 -7.89
N GLY A 128 -22.65 2.45 -7.02
CA GLY A 128 -23.93 2.24 -6.34
C GLY A 128 -24.31 3.39 -5.42
N THR A 129 -23.35 3.96 -4.68
CA THR A 129 -23.57 5.12 -3.81
C THR A 129 -23.91 6.36 -4.63
N ILE A 130 -23.25 6.57 -5.76
CA ILE A 130 -23.56 7.67 -6.69
C ILE A 130 -24.98 7.50 -7.26
N ASN A 131 -25.36 6.30 -7.68
CA ASN A 131 -26.71 6.01 -8.18
C ASN A 131 -27.78 6.22 -7.08
N PHE A 132 -27.47 5.87 -5.83
CA PHE A 132 -28.37 6.13 -4.71
C PHE A 132 -28.53 7.63 -4.42
N LEU A 133 -27.44 8.42 -4.52
CA LEU A 133 -27.45 9.85 -4.21
C LEU A 133 -28.08 10.69 -5.34
N ILE A 134 -27.80 10.32 -6.59
CA ILE A 134 -28.36 10.94 -7.79
C ILE A 134 -28.93 9.81 -8.63
N PRO A 135 -30.22 9.46 -8.44
CA PRO A 135 -30.85 8.39 -9.20
C PRO A 135 -30.93 8.82 -10.66
N VAL A 136 -30.04 8.25 -11.48
CA VAL A 136 -30.07 8.41 -12.91
C VAL A 136 -31.25 7.57 -13.39
N SER A 137 -32.39 8.23 -13.63
CA SER A 137 -33.53 7.60 -14.31
C SER A 137 -33.14 7.37 -15.77
N ILE A 138 -32.64 6.17 -16.07
CA ILE A 138 -32.60 5.61 -17.42
C ILE A 138 -33.60 4.47 -17.45
#